data_AF-A0A1Q7M0N0-F1
#
_entry.id   AF-A0A1Q7M0N0-F1
#
_cell.length_a   1.000
_cell.length_b   1.000
_cell.length_c   1.000
_cell.angle_alpha   90.00
_cell.angle_beta   90.00
_cell.angle_gamma   90.00
#
_symmetry.space_group_name_H-M   'P 1'
#
loop_
_entity.id
_entity.type
_entity.pdbx_description
1 polymer ?
#
loop_
_entity_poly.entity_id
_entity_poly.type
_entity_poly.pdbx_seq_one_letter_code
_entity_poly.pdbx_strand_id
1 'polypeptide(L)'
;MAAALAAGILLCSPTGAAAWATYCDWDPIVPIVTPGGHVVLVYDSVWTSSPLNLGLPLATYTTSRVYDAAHRPNTAVDMKISVPTGLLFQYTTYNMVTSGLLGSGTVYAAKYGKSGTPVHLYFTLQQA
;
A
#
# COMPACT_ATOMS: atom_id res chain seq x y z
N MET A 1 53.31 -5.55 25.15
CA MET A 1 52.16 -6.48 25.07
C MET A 1 51.03 -5.90 25.93
N ALA A 2 49.81 -5.87 25.37
CA ALA A 2 48.46 -5.53 25.90
C ALA A 2 48.33 -5.19 27.40
N ALA A 3 47.51 -4.25 27.88
CA ALA A 3 46.09 -3.95 27.66
C ALA A 3 45.78 -2.67 28.50
N ALA A 4 44.71 -1.88 28.41
CA ALA A 4 43.39 -2.04 27.80
C ALA A 4 42.81 -0.63 27.56
N LEU A 5 42.35 -0.37 26.33
CA LEU A 5 41.39 0.68 26.02
C LEU A 5 40.02 0.22 26.50
N ALA A 6 39.65 0.57 27.73
CA ALA A 6 38.35 0.23 28.32
C ALA A 6 37.66 1.52 28.81
N ALA A 7 37.26 2.38 27.88
CA ALA A 7 36.45 3.56 28.21
C ALA A 7 35.62 4.07 27.00
N GLY A 8 35.20 3.19 26.10
CA GLY A 8 34.48 3.59 24.87
C GLY A 8 33.20 2.83 24.54
N ILE A 9 32.85 1.79 25.31
CA ILE A 9 31.73 0.89 24.98
C ILE A 9 30.64 1.04 26.04
N LEU A 10 30.02 2.22 26.16
CA LEU A 10 28.84 2.38 27.02
C LEU A 10 27.82 3.41 26.53
N LEU A 11 27.92 3.90 25.28
CA LEU A 11 27.00 4.92 24.75
C LEU A 11 26.29 4.55 23.43
N CYS A 12 26.43 3.32 22.97
CA CYS A 12 25.53 2.77 21.96
C CYS A 12 24.83 1.55 22.53
N SER A 13 24.10 1.73 23.64
CA SER A 13 22.86 0.97 23.79
C SER A 13 22.10 1.21 22.49
N PRO A 14 21.77 0.17 21.68
CA PRO A 14 20.83 0.35 20.62
C PRO A 14 19.52 0.71 21.32
N THR A 15 19.27 2.02 21.52
CA THR A 15 17.92 2.53 21.72
C THR A 15 17.16 1.94 20.56
N GLY A 16 16.29 0.97 20.87
CA GLY A 16 15.76 0.01 19.92
C GLY A 16 15.58 0.69 18.58
N ALA A 17 16.39 0.28 17.61
CA ALA A 17 16.04 0.49 16.22
C ALA A 17 14.75 -0.29 16.09
N ALA A 18 13.63 0.40 16.35
CA ALA A 18 12.33 -0.12 16.06
C ALA A 18 12.46 -0.54 14.60
N ALA A 19 12.40 -1.84 14.34
CA ALA A 19 12.19 -2.34 13.00
C ALA A 19 10.72 -2.00 12.66
N TRP A 20 10.44 -0.70 12.52
CA TRP A 20 9.21 -0.15 11.95
C TRP A 20 9.42 0.06 10.45
N ALA A 21 10.34 -0.69 9.83
CA ALA A 21 10.35 -0.87 8.39
C ALA A 21 9.14 -1.75 8.04
N THR A 22 7.95 -1.16 8.04
CA THR A 22 6.93 -1.56 7.06
C THR A 22 7.55 -1.23 5.70
N TYR A 23 8.32 -2.16 5.17
CA TYR A 23 8.79 -2.09 3.79
C TYR A 23 7.55 -2.10 2.90
N CYS A 24 7.59 -1.32 1.82
CA CYS A 24 6.58 -1.46 0.79
C CYS A 24 6.87 -2.77 0.06
N ASP A 25 6.10 -3.81 0.38
CA ASP A 25 6.27 -5.14 -0.21
C ASP A 25 5.86 -5.15 -1.69
N TRP A 26 5.00 -4.23 -2.08
CA TRP A 26 4.37 -4.19 -3.39
C TRP A 26 3.93 -2.77 -3.72
N ASP A 27 4.26 -2.30 -4.94
CA ASP A 27 3.86 -0.98 -5.42
C ASP A 27 3.78 -0.89 -6.96
N PRO A 28 3.04 -1.79 -7.64
CA PRO A 28 2.91 -1.70 -9.08
C PRO A 28 2.04 -0.51 -9.48
N ILE A 29 2.28 -0.05 -10.70
CA ILE A 29 1.39 0.86 -11.38
C ILE A 29 0.17 0.10 -11.92
N VAL A 30 -1.03 0.60 -11.63
CA VAL A 30 -2.31 0.06 -12.07
C VAL A 30 -2.97 1.08 -12.99
N PRO A 31 -3.11 0.78 -14.30
CA PRO A 31 -3.84 1.64 -15.21
C PRO A 31 -5.35 1.44 -15.05
N ILE A 32 -6.05 2.47 -14.58
CA ILE A 32 -7.50 2.51 -14.45
C ILE A 32 -8.10 3.10 -15.72
N VAL A 33 -8.91 2.33 -16.43
CA VAL A 33 -9.69 2.82 -17.56
C VAL A 33 -11.01 3.38 -17.04
N THR A 34 -11.22 4.68 -17.19
CA THR A 34 -12.48 5.34 -16.83
C THR A 34 -13.59 4.98 -17.83
N PRO A 35 -14.88 5.09 -17.45
CA PRO A 35 -15.99 4.94 -18.39
C PRO A 35 -15.98 5.95 -19.55
N GLY A 36 -15.23 7.05 -19.43
CA GLY A 36 -14.99 8.01 -20.52
C GLY A 36 -13.91 7.58 -21.51
N GLY A 37 -13.21 6.47 -21.27
CA GLY A 37 -12.11 5.98 -22.12
C GLY A 37 -10.73 6.54 -21.77
N HIS A 38 -10.63 7.39 -20.74
CA HIS A 38 -9.35 7.94 -20.27
C HIS A 38 -8.65 6.94 -19.35
N VAL A 39 -7.32 6.87 -19.44
CA VAL A 39 -6.48 6.04 -18.57
C VAL A 39 -5.88 6.91 -17.47
N VAL A 40 -6.11 6.54 -16.22
CA VAL A 40 -5.50 7.16 -15.04
C VAL A 40 -4.56 6.16 -14.40
N LEU A 41 -3.33 6.57 -14.15
CA LEU A 41 -2.32 5.72 -13.50
C LEU A 41 -2.39 5.92 -11.99
N VAL A 42 -2.52 4.82 -11.26
CA VAL A 42 -2.43 4.80 -9.79
C VAL A 42 -1.40 3.78 -9.34
N TYR A 43 -0.89 3.93 -8.13
CA TYR A 43 0.00 2.98 -7.48
C TYR A 43 -0.78 2.22 -6.41
N ASP A 44 -0.66 0.90 -6.42
CA ASP A 44 -1.19 0.02 -5.38
C ASP A 44 -0.08 -0.34 -4.40
N SER A 45 0.00 0.38 -3.30
CA SER A 45 1.01 0.15 -2.26
C SER A 45 0.46 -0.79 -1.19
N VAL A 46 1.14 -1.93 -0.98
CA VAL A 46 0.87 -2.83 0.15
C VAL A 46 2.06 -2.85 1.09
N TRP A 47 1.82 -2.51 2.35
CA TRP A 47 2.82 -2.49 3.41
C TRP A 47 2.52 -3.57 4.43
N THR A 48 3.49 -4.42 4.73
CA THR A 48 3.46 -5.33 5.88
C THR A 48 4.83 -5.45 6.54
N SER A 49 4.84 -5.85 7.80
CA SER A 49 6.07 -6.23 8.51
C SER A 49 6.23 -7.76 8.60
N SER A 50 5.32 -8.51 7.99
CA SER A 50 5.29 -9.97 8.09
C SER A 50 6.32 -10.62 7.16
N PRO A 51 7.29 -11.40 7.69
CA PRO A 51 8.22 -12.16 6.85
C PRO A 51 7.55 -13.34 6.12
N LEU A 52 6.26 -13.58 6.38
CA LEU A 52 5.46 -14.62 5.74
C LEU A 52 4.80 -14.16 4.44
N ASN A 53 5.04 -12.92 4.01
CA ASN A 53 4.60 -12.41 2.72
C ASN A 53 5.44 -12.99 1.58
N LEU A 54 5.09 -14.21 1.15
CA LEU A 54 5.83 -14.97 0.14
C LEU A 54 5.21 -14.88 -1.26
N GLY A 55 4.06 -14.21 -1.40
CA GLY A 55 3.31 -14.10 -2.65
C GLY A 55 3.14 -12.66 -3.08
N LEU A 56 2.90 -12.45 -4.38
CA LEU A 56 2.63 -11.12 -4.91
C LEU A 56 1.16 -10.75 -4.67
N PRO A 57 0.86 -9.57 -4.10
CA PRO A 57 -0.50 -9.05 -4.07
C PRO A 57 -1.09 -8.91 -5.48
N LEU A 58 -2.40 -9.12 -5.58
CA LEU A 58 -3.15 -8.97 -6.82
C LEU A 58 -4.17 -7.85 -6.70
N ALA A 59 -4.07 -6.86 -7.58
CA ALA A 59 -5.04 -5.78 -7.70
C ALA A 59 -6.03 -6.06 -8.84
N THR A 60 -7.30 -5.84 -8.57
CA THR A 60 -8.37 -5.80 -9.57
C THR A 60 -9.24 -4.59 -9.28
N TYR A 61 -9.93 -4.06 -10.28
CA TYR A 61 -10.80 -2.91 -10.06
C TYR A 61 -12.07 -2.99 -10.90
N THR A 62 -13.09 -2.28 -10.43
CA THR A 62 -14.26 -1.94 -11.24
C THR A 62 -14.45 -0.43 -11.23
N THR A 63 -14.96 0.11 -12.34
CA THR A 63 -15.22 1.53 -12.48
C THR A 63 -16.67 1.79 -12.86
N SER A 64 -17.25 2.84 -12.32
CA SER A 64 -18.57 3.33 -12.71
C SER A 64 -18.56 4.86 -12.80
N ARG A 65 -19.45 5.42 -13.62
CA ARG A 65 -19.60 6.88 -13.70
C ARG A 65 -20.48 7.35 -12.57
N VAL A 66 -20.03 8.37 -11.84
CA VAL A 66 -20.78 9.07 -10.80
C VAL A 66 -20.74 10.57 -11.07
N TYR A 67 -21.57 11.34 -10.39
CA TYR A 67 -21.60 12.80 -10.51
C TYR A 67 -21.41 13.43 -9.14
N ASP A 68 -20.66 14.52 -9.07
CA ASP A 68 -20.57 15.31 -7.84
C ASP A 68 -21.84 16.17 -7.63
N ALA A 69 -21.88 16.90 -6.51
CA ALA A 69 -22.99 17.79 -6.18
C ALA A 69 -23.19 18.94 -7.20
N ALA A 70 -22.19 19.25 -8.01
CA ALA A 70 -22.25 20.25 -9.09
C ALA A 70 -22.57 19.61 -10.45
N HIS A 71 -23.03 18.35 -10.47
CA HIS A 71 -23.31 17.56 -11.68
C HIS A 71 -22.10 17.35 -12.61
N ARG A 72 -20.87 17.46 -12.10
CA ARG A 72 -19.67 17.17 -12.87
C ARG A 72 -19.40 15.66 -12.86
N PRO A 73 -19.08 15.05 -14.02
CA PRO A 73 -18.84 13.62 -14.11
C PRO A 73 -17.51 13.25 -13.43
N ASN A 74 -17.54 12.18 -12.64
CA ASN A 74 -16.40 11.56 -12.00
C ASN A 74 -16.44 10.04 -12.23
N THR A 75 -15.32 9.38 -12.00
CA THR A 75 -15.23 7.92 -12.01
C THR A 75 -15.14 7.41 -10.59
N ALA A 76 -16.14 6.64 -10.14
CA ALA A 76 -16.01 5.85 -8.92
C ALA A 76 -15.24 4.58 -9.23
N VAL A 77 -14.29 4.25 -8.35
CA VAL A 77 -13.45 3.06 -8.43
C VAL A 77 -13.64 2.23 -7.17
N ASP A 78 -13.92 0.95 -7.35
CA ASP A 78 -13.75 -0.07 -6.30
C ASP A 78 -12.52 -0.90 -6.67
N MET A 79 -11.42 -0.65 -5.97
CA MET A 79 -10.19 -1.42 -6.10
C MET A 79 -10.14 -2.51 -5.04
N LYS A 80 -10.00 -3.75 -5.50
CA LYS A 80 -9.85 -4.93 -4.66
C LYS A 80 -8.42 -5.42 -4.71
N ILE A 81 -7.74 -5.37 -3.57
CA ILE A 81 -6.39 -5.89 -3.38
C ILE A 81 -6.46 -7.20 -2.58
N SER A 82 -5.88 -8.25 -3.14
CA SER A 82 -5.78 -9.56 -2.51
C SER A 82 -4.32 -9.87 -2.23
N VAL A 83 -3.94 -9.84 -0.94
CA VAL A 83 -2.60 -10.26 -0.50
C VAL A 83 -2.66 -11.74 -0.11
N PRO A 84 -1.83 -12.63 -0.69
CA PRO A 84 -1.81 -14.05 -0.33
C PRO A 84 -1.49 -14.29 1.15
N THR A 85 -2.07 -15.34 1.75
CA THR A 85 -1.70 -15.76 3.11
C THR A 85 -0.27 -16.29 3.14
N GLY A 86 0.38 -16.19 4.30
CA GLY A 86 1.61 -16.90 4.56
C GLY A 86 1.39 -18.41 4.67
N LEU A 87 2.47 -19.15 4.94
CA LEU A 87 2.53 -20.60 5.10
C LEU A 87 1.73 -21.08 6.34
N LEU A 88 0.39 -20.91 6.30
CA LEU A 88 -0.65 -21.19 7.29
C LEU A 88 -1.11 -20.04 8.21
N PHE A 89 -0.65 -18.80 8.01
CA PHE A 89 -1.05 -17.68 8.88
C PHE A 89 -1.51 -16.44 8.11
N GLN A 90 -2.50 -15.77 8.68
CA GLN A 90 -2.90 -14.43 8.25
C GLN A 90 -2.08 -13.37 9.00
N TYR A 91 -1.74 -12.28 8.33
CA TYR A 91 -1.05 -11.13 8.91
C TYR A 91 -1.70 -9.83 8.44
N THR A 92 -1.47 -8.76 9.20
CA THR A 92 -2.02 -7.44 8.90
C THR A 92 -1.30 -6.82 7.70
N THR A 93 -2.08 -6.20 6.82
CA THR A 93 -1.58 -5.41 5.70
C THR A 93 -2.16 -4.01 5.77
N TYR A 94 -1.38 -3.02 5.39
CA TYR A 94 -1.86 -1.67 5.11
C TYR A 94 -1.82 -1.46 3.60
N ASN A 95 -2.99 -1.20 3.02
CA ASN A 95 -3.15 -1.15 1.57
C ASN A 95 -3.56 0.27 1.20
N MET A 96 -2.94 0.81 0.17
CA MET A 96 -3.03 2.22 -0.15
C MET A 96 -3.03 2.40 -1.67
N VAL A 97 -3.94 3.24 -2.17
CA VAL A 97 -3.98 3.63 -3.58
C VAL A 97 -3.60 5.08 -3.70
N THR A 98 -2.57 5.36 -4.49
CA THR A 98 -2.02 6.72 -4.61
C THR A 98 -1.72 7.11 -6.05
N SER A 99 -1.46 8.39 -6.29
CA SER A 99 -1.02 8.88 -7.60
C SER A 99 0.49 8.77 -7.82
N GLY A 100 1.26 8.34 -6.81
CA GLY A 100 2.72 8.32 -6.86
C GLY A 100 3.33 7.13 -6.12
N LEU A 101 4.54 6.76 -6.51
CA LEU A 101 5.25 5.59 -5.99
C LEU A 101 5.41 5.65 -4.45
N LEU A 102 5.34 4.50 -3.78
CA LEU A 102 5.53 4.28 -2.34
C LEU A 102 4.61 5.12 -1.47
N GLY A 103 3.35 5.29 -1.87
CA GLY A 103 2.37 6.08 -1.13
C GLY A 103 2.57 7.59 -1.26
N SER A 104 3.34 8.06 -2.24
CA SER A 104 3.56 9.49 -2.49
C SER A 104 2.44 10.13 -3.33
N GLY A 105 2.45 11.45 -3.42
CA GLY A 105 1.42 12.20 -4.16
C GLY A 105 0.08 12.22 -3.44
N THR A 106 -1.01 12.10 -4.21
CA THR A 106 -2.37 12.10 -3.66
C THR A 106 -2.75 10.71 -3.19
N VAL A 107 -3.20 10.60 -1.95
CA VAL A 107 -3.78 9.37 -1.40
C VAL A 107 -5.25 9.32 -1.79
N TYR A 108 -5.62 8.39 -2.66
CA TYR A 108 -7.02 8.21 -3.09
C TYR A 108 -7.82 7.43 -2.05
N ALA A 109 -7.25 6.34 -1.55
CA ALA A 109 -7.84 5.53 -0.49
C ALA A 109 -6.74 4.77 0.26
N ALA A 110 -6.97 4.49 1.54
CA ALA A 110 -6.10 3.64 2.34
C ALA A 110 -6.91 2.84 3.36
N LYS A 111 -6.51 1.59 3.61
CA LYS A 111 -7.23 0.70 4.52
C LYS A 111 -6.35 -0.42 5.06
N TYR A 112 -6.49 -0.67 6.37
CA TYR A 112 -5.96 -1.88 6.99
C TYR A 112 -6.79 -3.11 6.63
N GLY A 113 -6.11 -4.22 6.38
CA GLY A 113 -6.71 -5.51 6.08
C GLY A 113 -5.90 -6.68 6.63
N LYS A 114 -6.27 -7.88 6.19
CA LYS A 114 -5.56 -9.12 6.52
C LYS A 114 -5.24 -9.88 5.25
N SER A 115 -4.05 -10.45 5.17
CA SER A 115 -3.69 -11.40 4.11
C SER A 115 -4.70 -12.55 4.03
N GLY A 116 -5.02 -13.02 2.83
CA GLY A 116 -6.05 -14.02 2.55
C GLY A 116 -7.46 -13.47 2.47
N THR A 117 -7.68 -12.21 2.85
CA THR A 117 -8.98 -11.54 2.72
C THR A 117 -8.85 -10.36 1.77
N PRO A 118 -9.63 -10.30 0.68
CA PRO A 118 -9.60 -9.16 -0.23
C PRO A 118 -9.99 -7.87 0.48
N VAL A 119 -9.21 -6.81 0.24
CA VAL A 119 -9.44 -5.47 0.78
C VAL A 119 -10.00 -4.59 -0.33
N HIS A 120 -11.17 -4.02 -0.08
CA HIS A 120 -11.81 -3.05 -0.98
C HIS A 120 -11.47 -1.62 -0.57
N LEU A 121 -11.02 -0.84 -1.56
CA LEU A 121 -10.65 0.57 -1.48
C LEU A 121 -11.52 1.34 -2.47
N TYR A 122 -12.42 2.15 -1.93
CA TYR A 122 -13.35 2.97 -2.70
C TYR A 122 -12.82 4.39 -2.80
N PHE A 123 -12.72 4.90 -4.01
CA PHE A 123 -12.31 6.28 -4.26
C PHE A 123 -12.93 6.81 -5.54
N THR A 124 -12.83 8.13 -5.73
CA THR A 124 -13.26 8.80 -6.96
C THR A 124 -12.08 9.44 -7.66
N LEU A 125 -12.07 9.33 -8.98
CA LEU A 125 -11.15 10.01 -9.87
C LEU A 125 -11.93 11.08 -10.64
N GLN A 126 -11.33 12.26 -10.81
CA GLN A 126 -11.91 13.24 -11.71
C GLN A 126 -11.84 12.72 -13.15
N GLN A 127 -12.94 12.90 -13.88
CA GLN A 127 -12.93 12.60 -15.31
C GLN A 127 -12.22 13.76 -16.00
N ALA A 128 -10.97 13.52 -16.45
CA ALA A 128 -10.20 14.47 -17.26
C ALA A 128 -10.74 14.53 -18.69
#